data_AF-A0A519D3X5-F1
#
_entry.id   AF-A0A519D3X5-F1
#
_cell.length_a   1.000
_cell.length_b   1.000
_cell.length_c   1.000
_cell.angle_alpha   90.00
_cell.angle_beta   90.00
_cell.angle_gamma   90.00
#
_symmetry.space_group_name_H-M   'P 1'
#
loop_
_entity.id
_entity.type
_entity.pdbx_description
1 polymer ?
#
loop_
_entity_poly.entity_id
_entity_poly.type
_entity_poly.pdbx_seq_one_letter_code
_entity_poly.pdbx_strand_id
1 'polypeptide(L)'
;MNTSDAKPALKRGVMMDIFLEDVVEKQIKEIQKVENLRDERDVIYHAIQNYFEKVTKNERITGSTKFEKTNNTSFDGAVDFSHLSNILKNIETDNLIERLPQNDIYGLDGAGIIWIFHNRMLPVKFSLLCLSQMILEQNDPWVDLDDLKKYVQDSAENFVDRLNNFPDIENNFGATTGFPRSFSSIQNTDGSLDNDKTLLSHYRSKKRFSEQFVGRKLRLRQIQNQRMQSERYCIGGACFEMDLIHAKSVYKNNKEQNPDSSSKMKEKIVVTLNERGLKFALLKNNLMDFVYGHSAIKPEKIFSDDEKNFYLNEILPRFEFENNFVRGLIKGGTIESSKYLKTIFEEKYMEFLKIKFPDKALPPHMQSSVTFRIRALVIMARLIEFGIFKKKPGTKSGPYILNTSDGEANQFSEKTGSDE
;
A
#
# COMPACT_ATOMS: atom_id res chain seq x y z
N MET A 1 25.14 43.43 -17.61
CA MET A 1 25.80 42.33 -18.32
C MET A 1 25.30 41.03 -17.72
N ASN A 2 24.62 40.23 -18.53
CA ASN A 2 23.95 38.99 -18.17
C ASN A 2 24.96 37.87 -17.85
N THR A 3 24.81 37.21 -16.72
CA THR A 3 25.32 35.85 -16.51
C THR A 3 24.13 34.91 -16.41
N SER A 4 24.04 34.01 -17.38
CA SER A 4 22.94 33.08 -17.61
C SER A 4 22.88 31.99 -16.54
N ASP A 5 21.77 31.95 -15.81
CA ASP A 5 21.31 30.78 -15.07
C ASP A 5 20.91 29.67 -16.05
N ALA A 6 21.83 28.77 -16.35
CA ALA A 6 21.52 27.54 -17.06
C ALA A 6 20.83 26.56 -16.09
N LYS A 7 19.51 26.43 -16.20
CA LYS A 7 18.75 25.32 -15.61
C LYS A 7 19.36 23.98 -16.06
N PRO A 8 19.49 22.97 -15.19
CA PRO A 8 19.89 21.64 -15.63
C PRO A 8 18.76 21.07 -16.50
N ALA A 9 19.02 20.95 -17.81
CA ALA A 9 18.16 20.25 -18.72
C ALA A 9 18.05 18.78 -18.26
N LEU A 10 16.85 18.31 -17.95
CA LEU A 10 16.60 16.88 -17.81
C LEU A 10 17.06 16.20 -19.12
N LYS A 11 18.02 15.27 -19.02
CA LYS A 11 18.35 14.40 -20.16
C LYS A 11 17.06 13.72 -20.64
N ARG A 12 16.71 13.92 -21.92
CA ARG A 12 15.67 13.14 -22.59
C ARG A 12 16.09 11.66 -22.51
N GLY A 13 15.19 10.79 -22.02
CA GLY A 13 15.42 9.34 -21.88
C GLY A 13 15.13 8.71 -20.51
N VAL A 14 14.91 9.48 -19.44
CA VAL A 14 14.81 8.97 -18.05
C VAL A 14 13.52 8.15 -17.75
N MET A 15 12.62 7.94 -18.71
CA MET A 15 11.36 7.22 -18.45
C MET A 15 11.56 5.68 -18.41
N MET A 16 12.61 5.16 -19.05
CA MET A 16 12.78 3.73 -19.30
C MET A 16 13.53 2.97 -18.18
N ASP A 17 14.40 3.64 -17.43
CA ASP A 17 15.26 3.00 -16.42
C ASP A 17 14.50 2.46 -15.20
N ILE A 18 13.19 2.70 -15.07
CA ILE A 18 12.44 2.40 -13.83
C ILE A 18 11.46 1.22 -14.01
N PHE A 19 11.02 0.89 -15.23
CA PHE A 19 9.84 0.02 -15.41
C PHE A 19 9.95 -1.10 -16.44
N LEU A 20 11.06 -1.22 -17.16
CA LEU A 20 11.22 -2.27 -18.17
C LEU A 20 12.14 -3.38 -17.67
N GLU A 21 11.87 -4.60 -18.12
CA GLU A 21 12.82 -5.70 -18.00
C GLU A 21 14.02 -5.40 -18.92
N ASP A 22 15.25 -5.75 -18.50
CA ASP A 22 16.50 -5.46 -19.24
C ASP A 22 16.44 -5.87 -20.72
N VAL A 23 15.68 -6.93 -21.03
CA VAL A 23 15.49 -7.42 -22.41
C VAL A 23 14.68 -6.43 -23.25
N VAL A 24 13.60 -5.90 -22.68
CA VAL A 24 12.71 -4.94 -23.35
C VAL A 24 13.42 -3.59 -23.53
N GLU A 25 14.19 -3.17 -22.55
CA GLU A 25 14.99 -1.94 -22.65
C GLU A 25 16.05 -2.03 -23.77
N LYS A 26 16.74 -3.18 -23.86
CA LYS A 26 17.70 -3.43 -24.96
C LYS A 26 17.02 -3.41 -26.33
N GLN A 27 15.87 -4.07 -26.45
CA GLN A 27 15.09 -4.08 -27.70
C GLN A 27 14.65 -2.67 -28.10
N ILE A 28 14.20 -1.85 -27.16
CA ILE A 28 13.78 -0.48 -27.45
C ILE A 28 14.97 0.38 -27.90
N LYS A 29 16.12 0.24 -27.23
CA LYS A 29 17.36 0.93 -27.64
C LYS A 29 17.87 0.45 -29.01
N GLU A 30 17.64 -0.81 -29.36
CA GLU A 30 17.99 -1.36 -30.66
C GLU A 30 17.08 -0.81 -31.77
N ILE A 31 15.76 -0.83 -31.57
CA ILE A 31 14.78 -0.24 -32.49
C ILE A 31 15.04 1.26 -32.67
N GLN A 32 15.33 1.98 -31.57
CA GLN A 32 15.67 3.40 -31.63
C GLN A 32 16.83 3.67 -32.59
N LYS A 33 17.91 2.86 -32.49
CA LYS A 33 19.09 3.00 -33.35
C LYS A 33 18.80 2.63 -34.79
N VAL A 34 18.09 1.51 -35.01
CA VAL A 34 17.80 0.99 -36.36
C VAL A 34 16.88 1.94 -37.13
N GLU A 35 15.84 2.47 -36.46
CA GLU A 35 14.85 3.35 -37.08
C GLU A 35 15.21 4.84 -36.96
N ASN A 36 16.39 5.16 -36.43
CA ASN A 36 16.91 6.52 -36.24
C ASN A 36 15.92 7.45 -35.50
N LEU A 37 15.33 6.93 -34.42
CA LEU A 37 14.29 7.59 -33.64
C LEU A 37 14.91 8.46 -32.53
N ARG A 38 14.23 9.56 -32.20
CA ARG A 38 14.83 10.62 -31.37
C ARG A 38 15.08 10.18 -29.94
N ASP A 39 14.15 9.42 -29.37
CA ASP A 39 14.22 8.88 -28.03
C ASP A 39 13.36 7.62 -27.90
N GLU A 40 13.38 7.00 -26.73
CA GLU A 40 12.65 5.78 -26.45
C GLU A 40 11.11 5.98 -26.50
N ARG A 41 10.60 7.22 -26.40
CA ARG A 41 9.17 7.50 -26.56
C ARG A 41 8.76 7.46 -28.02
N ASP A 42 9.59 7.97 -28.92
CA ASP A 42 9.37 7.85 -30.38
C ASP A 42 9.27 6.37 -30.78
N VAL A 43 10.09 5.49 -30.19
CA VAL A 43 10.00 4.04 -30.42
C VAL A 43 8.64 3.49 -30.01
N ILE A 44 8.12 3.90 -28.85
CA ILE A 44 6.80 3.46 -28.36
C ILE A 44 5.70 4.00 -29.28
N TYR A 45 5.74 5.29 -29.65
CA TYR A 45 4.76 5.89 -30.55
C TYR A 45 4.76 5.21 -31.92
N HIS A 46 5.93 4.94 -32.50
CA HIS A 46 6.06 4.21 -33.77
C HIS A 46 5.55 2.77 -33.65
N ALA A 47 5.87 2.06 -32.57
CA ALA A 47 5.37 0.71 -32.35
C ALA A 47 3.84 0.67 -32.24
N ILE A 48 3.24 1.64 -31.54
CA ILE A 48 1.79 1.78 -31.41
C ILE A 48 1.15 2.11 -32.77
N GLN A 49 1.68 3.10 -33.51
CA GLN A 49 1.17 3.45 -34.84
C GLN A 49 1.29 2.30 -35.83
N ASN A 50 2.45 1.63 -35.88
CA ASN A 50 2.65 0.46 -36.74
C ASN A 50 1.70 -0.67 -36.37
N TYR A 51 1.46 -0.91 -35.08
CA TYR A 51 0.45 -1.88 -34.64
C TYR A 51 -0.95 -1.50 -35.14
N PHE A 52 -1.37 -0.25 -34.93
CA PHE A 52 -2.66 0.24 -35.42
C PHE A 52 -2.77 0.13 -36.94
N GLU A 53 -1.75 0.52 -37.70
CA GLU A 53 -1.75 0.39 -39.16
C GLU A 53 -1.83 -1.08 -39.62
N LYS A 54 -1.13 -2.00 -38.93
CA LYS A 54 -1.19 -3.44 -39.22
C LYS A 54 -2.58 -4.01 -38.96
N VAL A 55 -3.20 -3.63 -37.85
CA VAL A 55 -4.55 -4.05 -37.48
C VAL A 55 -5.58 -3.46 -38.45
N THR A 56 -5.43 -2.19 -38.83
CA THR A 56 -6.38 -1.50 -39.73
C THR A 56 -6.24 -1.96 -41.19
N LYS A 57 -5.04 -2.39 -41.63
CA LYS A 57 -4.81 -2.95 -42.99
C LYS A 57 -5.23 -4.41 -43.12
N ASN A 58 -5.19 -5.20 -42.05
CA ASN A 58 -5.49 -6.64 -42.12
C ASN A 58 -6.95 -7.02 -41.86
N GLU A 59 -7.80 -6.10 -41.39
CA GLU A 59 -9.16 -6.44 -41.01
C GLU A 59 -10.19 -5.40 -41.50
N ARG A 60 -10.86 -5.70 -42.63
CA ARG A 60 -12.27 -5.33 -42.80
C ARG A 60 -13.09 -6.15 -41.79
N ILE A 61 -13.05 -5.78 -40.53
CA ILE A 61 -14.00 -6.28 -39.53
C ILE A 61 -15.06 -5.20 -39.32
N THR A 62 -16.20 -5.43 -39.96
CA THR A 62 -17.49 -4.99 -39.48
C THR A 62 -17.69 -5.57 -38.09
N GLY A 63 -17.69 -4.69 -37.09
CA GLY A 63 -17.85 -5.07 -35.71
C GLY A 63 -16.87 -4.24 -34.91
N SER A 64 -17.37 -3.12 -34.38
CA SER A 64 -16.73 -2.47 -33.25
C SER A 64 -16.32 -3.55 -32.26
N THR A 65 -15.02 -3.85 -32.16
CA THR A 65 -14.46 -4.44 -30.95
C THR A 65 -14.72 -3.41 -29.88
N LYS A 66 -15.92 -3.48 -29.30
CA LYS A 66 -16.17 -3.03 -27.96
C LYS A 66 -15.04 -3.70 -27.19
N PHE A 67 -14.06 -2.91 -26.76
CA PHE A 67 -13.42 -3.24 -25.50
C PHE A 67 -14.58 -3.57 -24.59
N GLU A 68 -14.70 -4.84 -24.21
CA GLU A 68 -15.57 -5.19 -23.12
C GLU A 68 -15.06 -4.31 -21.97
N LYS A 69 -15.76 -3.20 -21.74
CA LYS A 69 -15.89 -2.62 -20.43
C LYS A 69 -16.43 -3.79 -19.62
N THR A 70 -15.53 -4.56 -19.00
CA THR A 70 -15.91 -5.22 -17.77
C THR A 70 -16.51 -4.09 -16.94
N ASN A 71 -17.79 -4.26 -16.63
CA ASN A 71 -18.56 -3.30 -15.85
C ASN A 71 -18.02 -3.30 -14.40
N ASN A 72 -16.74 -3.00 -14.21
CA ASN A 72 -16.15 -2.84 -12.89
C ASN A 72 -16.53 -1.44 -12.44
N THR A 73 -17.73 -1.33 -11.89
CA THR A 73 -18.10 -0.21 -11.04
C THR A 73 -17.07 -0.12 -9.93
N SER A 74 -16.47 1.06 -9.75
CA SER A 74 -15.64 1.36 -8.58
C SER A 74 -16.41 1.05 -7.29
N PHE A 75 -15.71 0.65 -6.23
CA PHE A 75 -16.30 0.37 -4.92
C PHE A 75 -17.24 1.50 -4.46
N ASP A 76 -18.44 1.12 -4.05
CA ASP A 76 -19.55 2.02 -3.70
C ASP A 76 -19.78 2.16 -2.18
N GLY A 77 -18.90 1.56 -1.37
CA GLY A 77 -18.98 1.64 0.09
C GLY A 77 -19.81 0.55 0.75
N ALA A 78 -20.51 -0.30 0.00
CA ALA A 78 -21.35 -1.36 0.55
C ALA A 78 -20.73 -2.75 0.33
N VAL A 79 -20.86 -3.62 1.33
CA VAL A 79 -20.44 -5.03 1.24
C VAL A 79 -21.49 -5.90 1.94
N ASP A 80 -22.01 -6.92 1.25
CA ASP A 80 -22.85 -7.95 1.88
C ASP A 80 -21.97 -8.94 2.63
N PHE A 81 -21.70 -8.61 3.90
CA PHE A 81 -20.87 -9.43 4.77
C PHE A 81 -21.46 -10.80 5.11
N SER A 82 -22.78 -10.96 5.04
CA SER A 82 -23.43 -12.26 5.25
C SER A 82 -23.07 -13.20 4.11
N HIS A 83 -23.24 -12.71 2.87
CA HIS A 83 -22.87 -13.48 1.68
C HIS A 83 -21.37 -13.71 1.61
N LEU A 84 -20.55 -12.70 1.89
CA LEU A 84 -19.09 -12.81 1.90
C LEU A 84 -18.62 -13.90 2.87
N SER A 85 -19.16 -13.89 4.10
CA SER A 85 -18.82 -14.89 5.11
C SER A 85 -19.16 -16.31 4.64
N ASN A 86 -20.23 -16.47 3.87
CA ASN A 86 -20.60 -17.78 3.31
C ASN A 86 -19.63 -18.25 2.22
N ILE A 87 -19.17 -17.35 1.34
CA ILE A 87 -18.14 -17.67 0.33
C ILE A 87 -16.83 -18.08 1.02
N LEU A 88 -16.47 -17.39 2.11
CA LEU A 88 -15.17 -17.59 2.79
C LEU A 88 -15.13 -18.80 3.75
N LYS A 89 -16.26 -19.41 4.13
CA LYS A 89 -16.31 -20.52 5.10
C LYS A 89 -15.47 -21.74 4.72
N ASN A 90 -15.27 -21.98 3.42
CA ASN A 90 -14.66 -23.21 2.90
C ASN A 90 -13.42 -22.92 2.03
N ILE A 91 -12.67 -21.85 2.32
CA ILE A 91 -11.47 -21.55 1.54
C ILE A 91 -10.38 -22.60 1.79
N GLU A 92 -9.86 -23.18 0.71
CA GLU A 92 -8.69 -24.06 0.78
C GLU A 92 -7.43 -23.23 1.02
N THR A 93 -6.75 -23.48 2.14
CA THR A 93 -5.53 -22.77 2.56
C THR A 93 -4.24 -23.54 2.24
N ASP A 94 -4.25 -24.34 1.18
CA ASP A 94 -3.07 -25.09 0.74
C ASP A 94 -2.14 -24.21 -0.10
N ASN A 95 -0.83 -24.48 -0.01
CA ASN A 95 0.22 -23.84 -0.81
C ASN A 95 0.23 -22.30 -0.72
N LEU A 96 -0.10 -21.76 0.45
CA LEU A 96 -0.03 -20.32 0.69
C LEU A 96 1.40 -19.81 0.63
N ILE A 97 1.54 -18.60 0.09
CA ILE A 97 2.77 -17.84 0.14
C ILE A 97 3.04 -17.46 1.60
N GLU A 98 4.22 -17.84 2.08
CA GLU A 98 4.66 -17.56 3.45
C GLU A 98 4.88 -16.05 3.66
N ARG A 99 4.39 -15.54 4.80
CA ARG A 99 4.67 -14.16 5.21
C ARG A 99 6.06 -14.08 5.83
N LEU A 100 6.91 -13.24 5.24
CA LEU A 100 8.24 -12.99 5.77
C LEU A 100 8.23 -11.97 6.92
N PRO A 101 9.13 -12.14 7.91
CA PRO A 101 9.47 -11.08 8.86
C PRO A 101 9.92 -9.79 8.15
N GLN A 102 9.61 -8.66 8.75
CA GLN A 102 9.95 -7.35 8.21
C GLN A 102 11.45 -7.17 7.97
N ASN A 103 12.28 -7.77 8.83
CA ASN A 103 13.73 -7.72 8.68
C ASN A 103 14.27 -8.50 7.47
N ASP A 104 13.50 -9.46 6.94
CA ASP A 104 13.91 -10.22 5.75
C ASP A 104 13.51 -9.51 4.46
N ILE A 105 12.44 -8.69 4.50
CA ILE A 105 11.97 -7.89 3.37
C ILE A 105 12.73 -6.57 3.26
N TYR A 106 12.92 -5.87 4.37
CA TYR A 106 13.44 -4.50 4.38
C TYR A 106 14.87 -4.40 4.92
N GLY A 107 15.36 -5.43 5.59
CA GLY A 107 16.62 -5.44 6.33
C GLY A 107 16.42 -5.19 7.81
N LEU A 108 17.50 -5.18 8.60
CA LEU A 108 17.41 -4.99 10.06
C LEU A 108 16.66 -3.71 10.47
N ASP A 109 16.56 -2.77 9.55
CA ASP A 109 15.84 -1.54 9.75
C ASP A 109 14.33 -1.75 9.66
N GLY A 110 13.80 -2.78 9.01
CA GLY A 110 12.39 -3.15 9.16
C GLY A 110 12.05 -3.90 10.44
N ALA A 111 13.04 -4.34 11.23
CA ALA A 111 12.80 -5.34 12.27
C ALA A 111 11.78 -4.90 13.33
N GLY A 112 10.74 -5.70 13.54
CA GLY A 112 9.77 -5.48 14.62
C GLY A 112 8.89 -4.23 14.48
N ILE A 113 8.89 -3.56 13.32
CA ILE A 113 8.04 -2.38 13.04
C ILE A 113 7.12 -2.63 11.84
N ILE A 114 5.97 -1.97 11.83
CA ILE A 114 5.17 -1.84 10.62
C ILE A 114 5.92 -0.88 9.70
N TRP A 115 6.33 -1.37 8.53
CA TRP A 115 7.26 -0.67 7.66
C TRP A 115 6.82 0.75 7.31
N ILE A 116 7.79 1.65 7.20
CA ILE A 116 7.65 3.11 7.10
C ILE A 116 6.90 3.62 5.86
N PHE A 117 6.46 2.76 4.95
CA PHE A 117 5.62 3.16 3.83
C PHE A 117 4.16 2.68 3.96
N HIS A 118 3.87 1.86 4.97
CA HIS A 118 2.58 1.20 5.20
C HIS A 118 1.76 1.85 6.32
N ASN A 119 1.96 3.15 6.55
CA ASN A 119 1.73 3.74 7.88
C ASN A 119 0.31 4.17 8.21
N ARG A 120 -0.58 4.13 7.23
CA ARG A 120 -1.96 4.55 7.36
C ARG A 120 -2.84 3.33 7.28
N MET A 121 -3.76 3.21 8.22
CA MET A 121 -4.66 2.07 8.30
C MET A 121 -5.90 2.26 7.45
N LEU A 122 -6.29 3.50 7.14
CA LEU A 122 -7.50 3.74 6.33
C LEU A 122 -7.35 3.18 4.90
N PRO A 123 -6.22 3.40 4.19
CA PRO A 123 -5.90 2.69 2.95
C PRO A 123 -5.92 1.17 3.03
N VAL A 124 -5.46 0.60 4.15
CA VAL A 124 -5.48 -0.86 4.37
C VAL A 124 -6.92 -1.35 4.44
N LYS A 125 -7.74 -0.74 5.29
CA LYS A 125 -9.15 -1.07 5.43
C LYS A 125 -9.89 -0.93 4.10
N PHE A 126 -9.67 0.19 3.41
CA PHE A 126 -10.26 0.43 2.09
C PHE A 126 -9.91 -0.67 1.08
N SER A 127 -8.64 -1.10 1.05
CA SER A 127 -8.19 -2.18 0.17
C SER A 127 -8.86 -3.53 0.49
N LEU A 128 -9.10 -3.82 1.78
CA LEU A 128 -9.83 -5.03 2.19
C LEU A 128 -11.31 -4.97 1.82
N LEU A 129 -11.95 -3.80 1.90
CA LEU A 129 -13.33 -3.63 1.46
C LEU A 129 -13.47 -3.81 -0.06
N CYS A 130 -12.51 -3.27 -0.83
CA CYS A 130 -12.44 -3.53 -2.27
C CYS A 130 -12.27 -5.02 -2.59
N LEU A 131 -11.38 -5.72 -1.89
CA LEU A 131 -11.22 -7.17 -2.03
C LEU A 131 -12.52 -7.91 -1.67
N SER A 132 -13.17 -7.51 -0.58
CA SER A 132 -14.47 -8.06 -0.15
C SER A 132 -15.52 -7.94 -1.26
N GLN A 133 -15.61 -6.76 -1.87
CA GLN A 133 -16.55 -6.49 -2.96
C GLN A 133 -16.22 -7.32 -4.20
N MET A 134 -14.94 -7.41 -4.59
CA MET A 134 -14.55 -8.23 -5.74
C MET A 134 -14.87 -9.71 -5.54
N ILE A 135 -14.67 -10.26 -4.33
CA ILE A 135 -15.05 -11.64 -3.99
C ILE A 135 -16.56 -11.86 -4.19
N LEU A 136 -17.39 -10.90 -3.77
CA LEU A 136 -18.84 -10.96 -3.96
C LEU A 136 -19.24 -10.88 -5.44
N GLU A 137 -18.66 -9.93 -6.18
CA GLU A 137 -18.98 -9.69 -7.59
C GLU A 137 -18.65 -10.90 -8.47
N GLN A 138 -17.50 -11.55 -8.21
CA GLN A 138 -17.07 -12.71 -8.99
C GLN A 138 -17.60 -14.05 -8.43
N ASN A 139 -18.14 -14.06 -7.21
CA ASN A 139 -18.57 -15.25 -6.49
C ASN A 139 -17.49 -16.34 -6.38
N ASP A 140 -16.24 -15.91 -6.18
CA ASP A 140 -15.05 -16.77 -5.99
C ASP A 140 -14.20 -16.12 -4.89
N PRO A 141 -13.77 -16.87 -3.86
CA PRO A 141 -12.93 -16.33 -2.79
C PRO A 141 -11.57 -15.80 -3.26
N TRP A 142 -11.02 -16.28 -4.39
CA TRP A 142 -9.67 -15.96 -4.85
C TRP A 142 -9.68 -14.92 -5.97
N VAL A 143 -9.16 -13.73 -5.68
CA VAL A 143 -9.07 -12.61 -6.63
C VAL A 143 -7.64 -12.51 -7.17
N ASP A 144 -7.46 -12.31 -8.47
CA ASP A 144 -6.15 -12.01 -9.05
C ASP A 144 -5.58 -10.71 -8.47
N LEU A 145 -4.33 -10.75 -7.99
CA LEU A 145 -3.71 -9.62 -7.31
C LEU A 145 -3.59 -8.39 -8.22
N ASP A 146 -3.34 -8.54 -9.52
CA ASP A 146 -3.21 -7.41 -10.44
C ASP A 146 -4.58 -6.81 -10.77
N ASP A 147 -5.62 -7.65 -10.86
CA ASP A 147 -7.00 -7.18 -11.00
C ASP A 147 -7.45 -6.41 -9.74
N LEU A 148 -7.12 -6.92 -8.55
CA LEU A 148 -7.37 -6.23 -7.28
C LEU A 148 -6.66 -4.87 -7.22
N LYS A 149 -5.37 -4.79 -7.60
CA LYS A 149 -4.65 -3.51 -7.62
C LYS A 149 -5.34 -2.49 -8.51
N LYS A 150 -5.78 -2.90 -9.69
CA LYS A 150 -6.47 -2.00 -10.63
C LYS A 150 -7.79 -1.51 -10.03
N TYR A 151 -8.60 -2.43 -9.52
CA TYR A 151 -9.88 -2.09 -8.89
C TYR A 151 -9.70 -1.15 -7.70
N VAL A 152 -8.73 -1.41 -6.82
CA VAL A 152 -8.40 -0.58 -5.66
C VAL A 152 -7.91 0.80 -6.08
N GLN A 153 -7.09 0.90 -7.13
CA GLN A 153 -6.61 2.18 -7.65
C GLN A 153 -7.74 3.06 -8.16
N ASP A 154 -8.64 2.50 -8.97
CA ASP A 154 -9.77 3.24 -9.56
C ASP A 154 -10.81 3.60 -8.50
N SER A 155 -11.04 2.69 -7.53
CA SER A 155 -11.92 2.95 -6.39
C SER A 155 -11.36 4.03 -5.46
N ALA A 156 -10.06 4.06 -5.24
CA ALA A 156 -9.41 5.06 -4.38
C ALA A 156 -9.51 6.47 -4.95
N GLU A 157 -9.44 6.63 -6.27
CA GLU A 157 -9.69 7.92 -6.92
C GLU A 157 -11.10 8.43 -6.64
N ASN A 158 -12.11 7.57 -6.84
CA ASN A 158 -13.50 7.90 -6.55
C ASN A 158 -13.69 8.27 -5.07
N PHE A 159 -13.09 7.50 -4.16
CA PHE A 159 -13.15 7.78 -2.72
C PHE A 159 -12.54 9.14 -2.35
N VAL A 160 -11.36 9.47 -2.90
CA VAL A 160 -10.69 10.77 -2.68
C VAL A 160 -11.52 11.90 -3.27
N ASP A 161 -12.08 11.75 -4.46
CA ASP A 161 -12.92 12.76 -5.10
C ASP A 161 -14.19 13.03 -4.27
N ARG A 162 -14.79 11.98 -3.69
CA ARG A 162 -15.92 12.13 -2.76
C ARG A 162 -15.50 12.83 -1.48
N LEU A 163 -14.37 12.45 -0.88
CA LEU A 163 -13.83 13.09 0.33
C LEU A 163 -13.56 14.58 0.14
N ASN A 164 -13.10 14.99 -1.06
CA ASN A 164 -12.83 16.39 -1.39
C ASN A 164 -14.09 17.29 -1.31
N ASN A 165 -15.30 16.71 -1.38
CA ASN A 165 -16.55 17.45 -1.15
C ASN A 165 -16.79 17.78 0.34
N PHE A 166 -15.96 17.24 1.25
CA PHE A 166 -16.06 17.42 2.70
C PHE A 166 -14.76 18.00 3.28
N PRO A 167 -14.41 19.26 2.98
CA PRO A 167 -13.12 19.84 3.36
C PRO A 167 -12.87 19.84 4.88
N ASP A 168 -13.92 19.94 5.70
CA ASP A 168 -13.79 19.83 7.15
C ASP A 168 -13.26 18.46 7.62
N ILE A 169 -13.65 17.37 6.95
CA ILE A 169 -13.19 16.02 7.27
C ILE A 169 -11.70 15.93 6.99
N GLU A 170 -11.25 16.46 5.85
CA GLU A 170 -9.84 16.48 5.51
C GLU A 170 -9.03 17.38 6.44
N ASN A 171 -9.53 18.57 6.77
CA ASN A 171 -8.88 19.50 7.68
C ASN A 171 -8.75 18.93 9.11
N ASN A 172 -9.74 18.17 9.57
CA ASN A 172 -9.75 17.61 10.92
C ASN A 172 -8.95 16.32 11.02
N PHE A 173 -8.97 15.48 9.98
CA PHE A 173 -8.47 14.10 10.08
C PHE A 173 -7.33 13.77 9.11
N GLY A 174 -7.15 14.53 8.03
CA GLY A 174 -6.22 14.19 6.95
C GLY A 174 -6.53 12.82 6.35
N ALA A 175 -7.82 12.57 6.06
CA ALA A 175 -8.36 11.28 5.64
C ALA A 175 -7.81 10.82 4.28
N THR A 176 -7.41 11.74 3.41
CA THR A 176 -6.78 11.41 2.11
C THR A 176 -5.33 10.96 2.24
N THR A 177 -4.71 11.11 3.41
CA THR A 177 -3.30 10.76 3.59
C THR A 177 -3.08 9.25 3.37
N GLY A 178 -2.18 8.93 2.45
CA GLY A 178 -1.87 7.54 2.08
C GLY A 178 -2.61 7.06 0.84
N PHE A 179 -3.69 7.72 0.43
CA PHE A 179 -4.36 7.45 -0.85
C PHE A 179 -3.58 8.06 -2.03
N PRO A 180 -3.87 7.65 -3.29
CA PRO A 180 -3.32 8.29 -4.47
C PRO A 180 -3.63 9.79 -4.48
N ARG A 181 -2.66 10.61 -4.88
CA ARG A 181 -2.90 12.04 -5.10
C ARG A 181 -3.79 12.22 -6.33
N SER A 182 -4.85 13.01 -6.21
CA SER A 182 -5.70 13.36 -7.35
C SER A 182 -4.90 14.18 -8.37
N PHE A 183 -5.25 14.06 -9.65
CA PHE A 183 -4.59 14.81 -10.71
C PHE A 183 -4.66 16.34 -10.48
N SER A 184 -5.82 16.83 -10.02
CA SER A 184 -6.04 18.24 -9.69
C SER A 184 -5.16 18.71 -8.52
N SER A 185 -4.96 17.88 -7.49
CA SER A 185 -4.09 18.23 -6.37
C SER A 185 -2.63 18.42 -6.81
N ILE A 186 -2.14 17.58 -7.74
CA ILE A 186 -0.77 17.65 -8.25
C ILE A 186 -0.54 18.92 -9.07
N GLN A 187 -1.51 19.28 -9.94
CA GLN A 187 -1.43 20.53 -10.72
C GLN A 187 -1.35 21.77 -9.82
N ASN A 188 -2.14 21.80 -8.74
CA ASN A 188 -2.22 22.95 -7.85
C ASN A 188 -0.98 23.10 -6.94
N THR A 189 -0.39 21.99 -6.47
CA THR A 189 0.81 22.05 -5.61
C THR A 189 2.09 22.36 -6.39
N ASP A 190 2.17 21.90 -7.63
CA ASP A 190 3.39 21.95 -8.43
C ASP A 190 3.12 22.72 -9.73
N GLY A 191 2.65 23.98 -9.63
CA GLY A 191 2.27 24.83 -10.77
C GLY A 191 3.35 25.12 -11.83
N SER A 192 4.54 24.50 -11.70
CA SER A 192 5.62 24.47 -12.70
C SER A 192 5.76 23.14 -13.45
N LEU A 193 4.98 22.11 -13.13
CA LEU A 193 5.00 20.83 -13.83
C LEU A 193 4.16 20.93 -15.10
N ASP A 194 4.79 20.62 -16.24
CA ASP A 194 4.09 20.35 -17.49
C ASP A 194 3.13 19.16 -17.32
N ASN A 195 2.06 19.13 -18.12
CA ASN A 195 0.97 18.14 -18.06
C ASN A 195 1.50 16.70 -18.07
N ASP A 196 2.54 16.41 -18.85
CA ASP A 196 3.21 15.10 -18.89
C ASP A 196 3.79 14.68 -17.54
N LYS A 197 4.41 15.62 -16.81
CA LYS A 197 5.02 15.32 -15.51
C LYS A 197 3.96 15.17 -14.42
N THR A 198 2.88 15.94 -14.50
CA THR A 198 1.71 15.81 -13.62
C THR A 198 1.07 14.43 -13.81
N LEU A 199 0.87 14.01 -15.06
CA LEU A 199 0.33 12.70 -15.41
C LEU A 199 1.23 11.57 -14.89
N LEU A 200 2.55 11.68 -15.08
CA LEU A 200 3.50 10.71 -14.57
C LEU A 200 3.50 10.64 -13.03
N SER A 201 3.42 11.79 -12.35
CA SER A 201 3.32 11.85 -10.89
C SER A 201 2.05 11.17 -10.37
N HIS A 202 0.93 11.41 -11.05
CA HIS A 202 -0.36 10.79 -10.77
C HIS A 202 -0.28 9.26 -10.86
N TYR A 203 0.18 8.72 -11.99
CA TYR A 203 0.33 7.27 -12.17
C TYR A 203 1.30 6.64 -11.18
N ARG A 204 2.42 7.31 -10.86
CA ARG A 204 3.35 6.85 -9.82
C ARG A 204 2.68 6.80 -8.46
N SER A 205 1.80 7.75 -8.15
CA SER A 205 1.04 7.75 -6.90
C SER A 205 0.06 6.58 -6.84
N LYS A 206 -0.72 6.31 -7.90
CA LYS A 206 -1.62 5.14 -7.99
C LYS A 206 -0.87 3.83 -7.80
N LYS A 207 0.24 3.66 -8.54
CA LYS A 207 1.08 2.47 -8.48
C LYS A 207 1.66 2.27 -7.08
N ARG A 208 2.23 3.33 -6.49
CA ARG A 208 2.79 3.28 -5.13
C ARG A 208 1.72 2.87 -4.12
N PHE A 209 0.53 3.47 -4.18
CA PHE A 209 -0.58 3.13 -3.30
C PHE A 209 -0.92 1.64 -3.36
N SER A 210 -1.20 1.09 -4.55
CA SER A 210 -1.56 -0.32 -4.65
C SER A 210 -0.42 -1.25 -4.25
N GLU A 211 0.83 -0.92 -4.59
CA GLU A 211 1.99 -1.74 -4.23
C GLU A 211 2.33 -1.69 -2.73
N GLN A 212 2.00 -0.59 -2.06
CA GLN A 212 2.23 -0.42 -0.62
C GLN A 212 1.11 -1.03 0.20
N PHE A 213 -0.16 -0.81 -0.15
CA PHE A 213 -1.27 -1.26 0.67
C PHE A 213 -1.81 -2.63 0.27
N VAL A 214 -2.05 -2.86 -1.02
CA VAL A 214 -2.63 -4.13 -1.52
C VAL A 214 -1.58 -5.23 -1.53
N GLY A 215 -0.49 -5.01 -2.26
CA GLY A 215 0.60 -5.96 -2.34
C GLY A 215 1.40 -5.88 -3.63
N ARG A 216 2.61 -6.43 -3.65
CA ARG A 216 3.44 -6.64 -4.84
C ARG A 216 4.31 -7.87 -4.68
N LYS A 217 4.62 -8.53 -5.79
CA LYS A 217 5.69 -9.54 -5.83
C LYS A 217 7.02 -8.86 -5.49
N LEU A 218 7.73 -9.39 -4.51
CA LEU A 218 9.09 -8.99 -4.18
C LEU A 218 10.07 -9.69 -5.12
N ARG A 219 11.05 -8.93 -5.63
CA ARG A 219 12.15 -9.49 -6.41
C ARG A 219 13.15 -10.16 -5.47
N LEU A 220 13.78 -11.25 -5.89
CA LEU A 220 14.82 -11.96 -5.12
C LEU A 220 15.91 -11.03 -4.55
N ARG A 221 16.31 -9.99 -5.31
CA ARG A 221 17.31 -8.99 -4.84
C ARG A 221 16.81 -8.10 -3.69
N GLN A 222 15.51 -8.00 -3.48
CA GLN A 222 14.91 -7.24 -2.38
C GLN A 222 14.88 -8.08 -1.08
N ILE A 223 14.98 -9.40 -1.18
CA ILE A 223 15.05 -10.30 -0.04
C ILE A 223 16.52 -10.34 0.40
N GLN A 224 16.82 -9.81 1.60
CA GLN A 224 18.21 -9.72 2.06
C GLN A 224 18.79 -11.06 2.49
N ASN A 225 17.95 -12.07 2.71
CA ASN A 225 18.35 -13.38 3.23
C ASN A 225 18.47 -14.41 2.08
N GLN A 226 19.70 -14.74 1.68
CA GLN A 226 20.00 -15.66 0.56
C GLN A 226 19.56 -17.11 0.81
N ARG A 227 19.22 -17.50 2.05
CA ARG A 227 18.79 -18.87 2.37
C ARG A 227 17.41 -19.24 1.81
N MET A 228 16.64 -18.28 1.29
CA MET A 228 15.30 -18.49 0.73
C MET A 228 15.28 -18.61 -0.81
N GLN A 229 16.39 -19.05 -1.41
CA GLN A 229 16.58 -19.18 -2.86
C GLN A 229 15.70 -20.22 -3.57
N SER A 230 14.94 -21.05 -2.84
CA SER A 230 14.03 -22.02 -3.45
C SER A 230 12.73 -21.33 -3.86
N GLU A 231 12.61 -20.93 -5.13
CA GLU A 231 11.40 -20.74 -5.98
C GLU A 231 10.09 -20.15 -5.36
N ARG A 232 10.10 -19.64 -4.13
CA ARG A 232 8.92 -19.16 -3.42
C ARG A 232 8.74 -17.68 -3.71
N TYR A 233 7.58 -17.35 -4.26
CA TYR A 233 7.11 -15.97 -4.36
C TYR A 233 7.08 -15.37 -2.96
N CYS A 234 7.57 -14.15 -2.83
CA CYS A 234 7.39 -13.34 -1.63
C CYS A 234 6.53 -12.15 -1.99
N ILE A 235 5.59 -11.78 -1.12
CA ILE A 235 4.72 -10.62 -1.29
C ILE A 235 5.06 -9.61 -0.21
N GLY A 236 5.18 -8.35 -0.62
CA GLY A 236 5.22 -7.21 0.30
C GLY A 236 3.99 -6.35 0.08
N GLY A 237 3.61 -5.59 1.09
CA GLY A 237 2.42 -4.74 1.13
C GLY A 237 1.65 -4.91 2.44
N ALA A 238 1.03 -3.83 2.90
CA ALA A 238 0.42 -3.73 4.22
C ALA A 238 -0.62 -4.82 4.48
N CYS A 239 -1.54 -5.09 3.54
CA CYS A 239 -2.56 -6.14 3.73
C CYS A 239 -1.92 -7.52 3.99
N PHE A 240 -0.86 -7.85 3.26
CA PHE A 240 -0.16 -9.13 3.42
C PHE A 240 0.72 -9.15 4.67
N GLU A 241 1.52 -8.10 4.88
CA GLU A 241 2.47 -7.98 5.97
C GLU A 241 1.80 -7.87 7.35
N MET A 242 0.58 -7.31 7.41
CA MET A 242 -0.25 -7.24 8.62
C MET A 242 -1.10 -8.49 8.85
N ASP A 243 -0.94 -9.53 8.02
CA ASP A 243 -1.69 -10.78 8.12
C ASP A 243 -3.21 -10.61 7.95
N LEU A 244 -3.64 -9.84 6.96
CA LEU A 244 -5.05 -9.60 6.66
C LEU A 244 -5.53 -10.35 5.41
N ILE A 245 -4.61 -10.83 4.58
CA ILE A 245 -4.94 -11.60 3.38
C ILE A 245 -4.08 -12.86 3.28
N HIS A 246 -4.64 -13.89 2.67
CA HIS A 246 -3.89 -15.02 2.14
C HIS A 246 -3.54 -14.77 0.68
N ALA A 247 -2.45 -15.38 0.24
CA ALA A 247 -2.02 -15.35 -1.14
C ALA A 247 -1.49 -16.72 -1.55
N LYS A 248 -1.76 -17.13 -2.80
CA LYS A 248 -1.16 -18.33 -3.39
C LYS A 248 -0.85 -18.10 -4.85
N SER A 249 0.04 -18.94 -5.38
CA SER A 249 0.39 -18.93 -6.78
C SER A 249 -0.46 -19.92 -7.56
N VAL A 250 -0.98 -19.53 -8.71
CA VAL A 250 -1.80 -20.38 -9.58
C VAL A 250 -1.30 -20.29 -11.02
N TYR A 251 -1.28 -21.42 -11.72
CA TYR A 251 -0.92 -21.48 -13.13
C TYR A 251 -2.13 -21.22 -14.01
N LYS A 252 -2.03 -20.28 -14.95
CA LYS A 252 -3.09 -20.07 -15.95
C LYS A 252 -3.02 -21.19 -17.00
N ASN A 253 -4.03 -22.06 -17.05
CA ASN A 253 -4.24 -22.92 -18.20
C ASN A 253 -4.72 -22.06 -19.37
N ASN A 254 -3.85 -21.77 -20.35
CA ASN A 254 -4.27 -21.21 -21.63
C ASN A 254 -5.00 -22.33 -22.40
N LYS A 255 -6.29 -22.56 -22.12
CA LYS A 255 -7.11 -23.59 -22.79
C LYS A 255 -7.45 -23.28 -24.26
N GLU A 256 -6.80 -22.32 -24.92
CA GLU A 256 -7.10 -21.92 -26.30
C GLU A 256 -5.87 -21.74 -27.21
N GLN A 257 -4.71 -22.34 -26.92
CA GLN A 257 -3.56 -22.20 -27.84
C GLN A 257 -2.91 -23.53 -28.21
N ASN A 258 -2.65 -23.64 -29.51
CA ASN A 258 -2.07 -24.77 -30.24
C ASN A 258 -0.90 -25.44 -29.48
N PRO A 259 -0.79 -26.78 -29.59
CA PRO A 259 0.21 -27.58 -28.88
C PRO A 259 1.68 -27.33 -29.30
N ASP A 260 1.95 -26.44 -30.25
CA ASP A 260 3.27 -26.25 -30.86
C ASP A 260 4.06 -25.01 -30.39
N SER A 261 3.69 -24.39 -29.26
CA SER A 261 4.54 -23.35 -28.67
C SER A 261 4.88 -23.66 -27.23
N SER A 262 6.18 -23.62 -26.92
CA SER A 262 6.81 -23.61 -25.60
C SER A 262 6.45 -22.34 -24.80
N SER A 263 5.17 -21.98 -24.78
CA SER A 263 4.64 -20.84 -24.05
C SER A 263 4.68 -21.17 -22.56
N LYS A 264 5.64 -20.57 -21.85
CA LYS A 264 5.75 -20.64 -20.38
C LYS A 264 4.38 -20.31 -19.78
N MET A 265 3.81 -21.24 -19.01
CA MET A 265 2.60 -21.00 -18.21
C MET A 265 2.81 -19.71 -17.40
N LYS A 266 1.95 -18.72 -17.61
CA LYS A 266 2.03 -17.46 -16.86
C LYS A 266 1.43 -17.70 -15.48
N GLU A 267 2.31 -17.80 -14.51
CA GLU A 267 1.98 -17.92 -13.09
C GLU A 267 1.39 -16.59 -12.58
N LYS A 268 0.25 -16.68 -11.91
CA LYS A 268 -0.51 -15.55 -11.36
C LYS A 268 -0.60 -15.68 -9.85
N ILE A 269 -0.58 -14.55 -9.15
CA ILE A 269 -0.83 -14.52 -7.71
C ILE A 269 -2.30 -14.20 -7.50
N VAL A 270 -2.99 -15.06 -6.75
CA VAL A 270 -4.35 -14.80 -6.28
C VAL A 270 -4.33 -14.56 -4.78
N VAL A 271 -5.25 -13.73 -4.31
CA VAL A 271 -5.39 -13.33 -2.91
C VAL A 271 -6.82 -13.48 -2.43
N THR A 272 -6.99 -13.70 -1.13
CA THR A 272 -8.29 -13.75 -0.46
C THR A 272 -8.18 -13.17 0.94
N LEU A 273 -9.31 -12.84 1.57
CA LEU A 273 -9.33 -12.46 2.98
C LEU A 273 -9.02 -13.67 3.86
N ASN A 274 -8.19 -13.48 4.88
CA ASN A 274 -8.13 -14.44 5.98
C ASN A 274 -9.12 -14.03 7.09
N GLU A 275 -9.21 -14.83 8.15
CA GLU A 275 -10.11 -14.56 9.28
C GLU A 275 -9.91 -13.16 9.89
N ARG A 276 -8.65 -12.72 10.03
CA ARG A 276 -8.28 -11.42 10.60
C ARG A 276 -8.67 -10.27 9.67
N GLY A 277 -8.45 -10.42 8.37
CA GLY A 277 -8.88 -9.47 7.34
C GLY A 277 -10.40 -9.33 7.29
N LEU A 278 -11.11 -10.45 7.31
CA LEU A 278 -12.58 -10.47 7.36
C LEU A 278 -13.08 -9.78 8.62
N LYS A 279 -12.51 -10.11 9.79
CA LYS A 279 -12.85 -9.44 11.06
C LYS A 279 -12.65 -7.93 10.97
N PHE A 280 -11.56 -7.44 10.38
CA PHE A 280 -11.34 -6.00 10.24
C PHE A 280 -12.28 -5.32 9.25
N ALA A 281 -12.58 -6.00 8.13
CA ALA A 281 -13.50 -5.52 7.11
C ALA A 281 -14.93 -5.38 7.67
N LEU A 282 -15.36 -6.34 8.48
CA LEU A 282 -16.68 -6.38 9.16
C LEU A 282 -16.92 -5.21 10.12
N LEU A 283 -15.87 -4.66 10.74
CA LEU A 283 -16.04 -3.56 11.69
C LEU A 283 -16.59 -2.34 10.95
N LYS A 284 -17.66 -1.73 11.47
CA LYS A 284 -18.28 -0.57 10.84
C LYS A 284 -17.33 0.63 10.84
N ASN A 285 -17.21 1.32 9.72
CA ASN A 285 -16.43 2.55 9.60
C ASN A 285 -17.34 3.73 9.23
N ASN A 286 -17.67 4.56 10.22
CA ASN A 286 -18.61 5.68 10.04
C ASN A 286 -18.13 6.72 9.03
N LEU A 287 -16.81 6.87 8.83
CA LEU A 287 -16.27 7.78 7.82
C LEU A 287 -16.58 7.26 6.41
N MET A 288 -16.33 5.98 6.14
CA MET A 288 -16.66 5.35 4.86
C MET A 288 -18.16 5.44 4.58
N ASP A 289 -19.00 5.05 5.55
CA ASP A 289 -20.46 5.11 5.41
C ASP A 289 -20.95 6.53 5.07
N PHE A 290 -20.37 7.55 5.72
CA PHE A 290 -20.71 8.94 5.46
C PHE A 290 -20.28 9.38 4.05
N VAL A 291 -19.05 9.08 3.64
CA VAL A 291 -18.50 9.49 2.32
C VAL A 291 -19.27 8.85 1.16
N TYR A 292 -19.75 7.63 1.35
CA TYR A 292 -20.56 6.92 0.35
C TYR A 292 -22.06 7.19 0.45
N GLY A 293 -22.51 7.96 1.44
CA GLY A 293 -23.92 8.35 1.59
C GLY A 293 -24.80 7.29 2.28
N HIS A 294 -24.21 6.27 2.88
CA HIS A 294 -24.90 5.25 3.68
C HIS A 294 -25.25 5.77 5.09
N SER A 295 -24.68 6.90 5.50
CA SER A 295 -24.98 7.61 6.75
C SER A 295 -25.05 9.11 6.53
N ALA A 296 -26.06 9.77 7.11
CA ALA A 296 -26.15 11.23 7.16
C ALA A 296 -25.35 11.84 8.33
N ILE A 297 -24.87 11.01 9.26
CA ILE A 297 -24.19 11.47 10.49
C ILE A 297 -22.72 11.70 10.17
N LYS A 298 -22.26 12.94 10.36
CA LYS A 298 -20.85 13.31 10.18
C LYS A 298 -19.97 12.56 11.20
N PRO A 299 -18.85 11.95 10.77
CA PRO A 299 -17.98 11.21 11.68
C PRO A 299 -17.16 12.14 12.59
N GLU A 300 -16.99 11.74 13.84
CA GLU A 300 -16.13 12.44 14.81
C GLU A 300 -14.67 11.91 14.81
N LYS A 301 -14.45 10.74 14.25
CA LYS A 301 -13.15 10.04 14.16
C LYS A 301 -13.08 9.17 12.89
N ILE A 302 -11.86 8.87 12.42
CA ILE A 302 -11.64 7.99 11.26
C ILE A 302 -12.04 6.55 11.58
N PHE A 303 -11.65 6.08 12.77
CA PHE A 303 -11.82 4.71 13.22
C PHE A 303 -12.71 4.66 14.48
N SER A 304 -13.63 3.70 14.52
CA SER A 304 -14.39 3.33 15.71
C SER A 304 -13.48 2.77 16.81
N ASP A 305 -14.00 2.66 18.04
CA ASP A 305 -13.24 2.06 19.14
C ASP A 305 -12.98 0.57 18.91
N ASP A 306 -13.92 -0.14 18.26
CA ASP A 306 -13.73 -1.53 17.86
C ASP A 306 -12.57 -1.67 16.87
N GLU A 307 -12.45 -0.76 15.89
CA GLU A 307 -11.34 -0.76 14.93
C GLU A 307 -10.00 -0.42 15.60
N LYS A 308 -10.00 0.53 16.54
CA LYS A 308 -8.83 0.85 17.36
C LYS A 308 -8.41 -0.34 18.20
N ASN A 309 -9.35 -1.01 18.87
CA ASN A 309 -9.10 -2.18 19.71
C ASN A 309 -8.60 -3.36 18.88
N PHE A 310 -9.18 -3.57 17.70
CA PHE A 310 -8.66 -4.53 16.73
C PHE A 310 -7.20 -4.24 16.37
N TYR A 311 -6.85 -3.00 16.03
CA TYR A 311 -5.45 -2.66 15.74
C TYR A 311 -4.51 -2.95 16.91
N LEU A 312 -4.87 -2.51 18.12
CA LEU A 312 -4.03 -2.67 19.32
C LEU A 312 -3.86 -4.13 19.75
N ASN A 313 -4.89 -4.96 19.57
CA ASN A 313 -4.92 -6.32 20.10
C ASN A 313 -4.59 -7.39 19.05
N GLU A 314 -4.83 -7.12 17.76
CA GLU A 314 -4.70 -8.12 16.69
C GLU A 314 -3.56 -7.78 15.72
N ILE A 315 -3.29 -6.51 15.43
CA ILE A 315 -2.29 -6.13 14.43
C ILE A 315 -0.96 -5.80 15.08
N LEU A 316 -0.98 -4.82 15.99
CA LEU A 316 0.20 -4.28 16.63
C LEU A 316 1.06 -5.35 17.34
N PRO A 317 0.52 -6.34 18.08
CA PRO A 317 1.32 -7.33 18.79
C PRO A 317 2.23 -8.20 17.89
N ARG A 318 1.95 -8.25 16.59
CA ARG A 318 2.76 -8.98 15.60
C ARG A 318 4.07 -8.26 15.26
N PHE A 319 4.18 -6.99 15.64
CA PHE A 319 5.34 -6.13 15.43
C PHE A 319 5.96 -5.82 16.79
N GLU A 320 6.82 -6.74 17.25
CA GLU A 320 7.31 -6.82 18.63
C GLU A 320 7.83 -5.49 19.18
N PHE A 321 8.72 -4.82 18.43
CA PHE A 321 9.26 -3.54 18.87
C PHE A 321 8.18 -2.46 18.90
N GLU A 322 7.41 -2.31 17.81
CA GLU A 322 6.39 -1.26 17.72
C GLU A 322 5.33 -1.42 18.81
N ASN A 323 4.91 -2.66 19.10
CA ASN A 323 3.98 -2.95 20.20
C ASN A 323 4.52 -2.47 21.56
N ASN A 324 5.77 -2.83 21.88
CA ASN A 324 6.39 -2.42 23.15
C ASN A 324 6.59 -0.91 23.22
N PHE A 325 7.00 -0.30 22.11
CA PHE A 325 7.18 1.15 22.00
C PHE A 325 5.86 1.89 22.22
N VAL A 326 4.79 1.51 21.50
CA VAL A 326 3.46 2.11 21.62
C VAL A 326 2.87 1.92 23.02
N ARG A 327 3.00 0.74 23.62
CA ARG A 327 2.59 0.51 25.02
C ARG A 327 3.31 1.47 25.98
N GLY A 328 4.61 1.69 25.77
CA GLY A 328 5.39 2.67 26.52
C GLY A 328 4.87 4.10 26.34
N LEU A 329 4.53 4.51 25.11
CA LEU A 329 3.95 5.83 24.84
C LEU A 329 2.60 6.02 25.53
N ILE A 330 1.70 5.04 25.45
CA ILE A 330 0.38 5.08 26.08
C ILE A 330 0.52 5.20 27.60
N LYS A 331 1.40 4.40 28.23
CA LYS A 331 1.69 4.49 29.66
C LYS A 331 2.27 5.85 30.07
N GLY A 332 3.09 6.47 29.22
CA GLY A 332 3.67 7.80 29.46
C GLY A 332 2.69 8.96 29.32
N GLY A 333 1.57 8.78 28.61
CA GLY A 333 0.47 9.74 28.49
C GLY A 333 0.76 10.98 27.63
N THR A 334 1.84 11.72 27.88
CA THR A 334 2.16 12.95 27.13
C THR A 334 3.55 12.88 26.52
N ILE A 335 3.66 13.27 25.25
CA ILE A 335 4.91 13.37 24.51
C ILE A 335 5.18 14.83 24.18
N GLU A 336 6.17 15.42 24.84
CA GLU A 336 6.43 16.86 24.81
C GLU A 336 6.74 17.40 23.41
N SER A 337 7.48 16.63 22.60
CA SER A 337 7.86 17.05 21.26
C SER A 337 8.24 15.89 20.34
N SER A 338 8.27 16.15 19.03
CA SER A 338 8.81 15.24 18.03
C SER A 338 10.31 14.95 18.24
N LYS A 339 11.05 15.87 18.87
CA LYS A 339 12.47 15.65 19.20
C LYS A 339 12.58 14.62 20.33
N TYR A 340 11.78 14.77 21.37
CA TYR A 340 11.71 13.81 22.47
C TYR A 340 11.27 12.43 21.98
N LEU A 341 10.21 12.37 21.17
CA LEU A 341 9.74 11.13 20.55
C LEU A 341 10.84 10.41 19.75
N LYS A 342 11.63 11.18 18.98
CA LYS A 342 12.75 10.66 18.20
C LYS A 342 13.85 10.08 19.11
N THR A 343 14.21 10.78 20.19
CA THR A 343 15.23 10.31 21.15
C THR A 343 14.82 8.97 21.79
N ILE A 344 13.59 8.88 22.31
CA ILE A 344 13.11 7.63 22.93
C ILE A 344 13.05 6.49 21.91
N PHE A 345 12.60 6.76 20.69
CA PHE A 345 12.56 5.77 19.62
C PHE A 345 13.95 5.23 19.33
N GLU A 346 14.92 6.13 19.13
CA GLU A 346 16.32 5.78 18.82
C GLU A 346 16.93 4.90 19.92
N GLU A 347 16.81 5.31 21.18
CA GLU A 347 17.32 4.55 22.33
C GLU A 347 16.71 3.14 22.40
N LYS A 348 15.38 3.05 22.42
CA LYS A 348 14.68 1.77 22.56
C LYS A 348 14.87 0.85 21.35
N TYR A 349 14.90 1.41 20.14
CA TYR A 349 15.05 0.61 18.92
C TYR A 349 16.45 0.03 18.81
N MET A 350 17.48 0.81 19.16
CA MET A 350 18.84 0.32 19.17
C MET A 350 19.06 -0.76 20.23
N GLU A 351 18.46 -0.62 21.41
CA GLU A 351 18.44 -1.66 22.43
C GLU A 351 17.76 -2.94 21.93
N PHE A 352 16.57 -2.82 21.35
CA PHE A 352 15.84 -3.93 20.75
C PHE A 352 16.67 -4.68 19.70
N LEU A 353 17.32 -3.97 18.78
CA LEU A 353 18.12 -4.60 17.73
C LEU A 353 19.33 -5.36 18.29
N LYS A 354 20.01 -4.80 19.31
CA LYS A 354 21.15 -5.46 19.97
C LYS A 354 20.74 -6.76 20.67
N ILE A 355 19.56 -6.76 21.31
CA ILE A 355 19.03 -7.94 22.01
C ILE A 355 18.55 -8.98 20.99
N LYS A 356 17.80 -8.57 19.98
CA LYS A 356 17.16 -9.47 19.01
C LYS A 356 18.15 -10.04 17.97
N PHE A 357 19.19 -9.28 17.64
CA PHE A 357 20.17 -9.64 16.61
C PHE A 357 21.61 -9.37 17.11
N PRO A 358 22.08 -10.07 18.17
CA PRO A 358 23.38 -9.80 18.80
C PRO A 358 24.56 -10.00 17.83
N ASP A 359 24.43 -10.93 16.89
CA ASP A 359 25.51 -11.32 15.97
C ASP A 359 25.50 -10.55 14.65
N LYS A 360 24.56 -9.61 14.45
CA LYS A 360 24.45 -8.87 13.20
C LYS A 360 24.96 -7.43 13.36
N ALA A 361 25.90 -7.05 12.49
CA ALA A 361 26.34 -5.67 12.40
C ALA A 361 25.19 -4.75 11.95
N LEU A 362 24.97 -3.66 12.69
CA LEU A 362 23.95 -2.67 12.34
C LEU A 362 24.39 -1.86 11.10
N PRO A 363 23.52 -1.69 10.09
CA PRO A 363 23.84 -0.90 8.92
C PRO A 363 24.26 0.54 9.26
N PRO A 364 25.31 1.10 8.63
CA PRO A 364 25.81 2.45 8.94
C PRO A 364 24.74 3.55 8.77
N HIS A 365 23.85 3.40 7.78
CA HIS A 365 22.79 4.38 7.50
C HIS A 365 21.69 4.40 8.57
N MET A 366 21.58 3.37 9.42
CA MET A 366 20.67 3.38 10.57
C MET A 366 21.07 4.42 11.61
N GLN A 367 22.35 4.81 11.65
CA GLN A 367 22.84 5.81 12.59
C GLN A 367 22.40 7.23 12.20
N SER A 368 21.64 7.39 11.11
CA SER A 368 21.10 8.70 10.71
C SER A 368 19.91 9.10 11.60
N SER A 369 20.05 10.24 12.26
CA SER A 369 19.00 10.89 13.06
C SER A 369 17.69 11.11 12.27
N VAL A 370 17.76 11.21 10.93
CA VAL A 370 16.59 11.42 10.07
C VAL A 370 15.71 10.16 10.02
N THR A 371 16.32 8.98 9.91
CA THR A 371 15.60 7.71 9.80
C THR A 371 14.73 7.44 11.04
N PHE A 372 15.31 7.58 12.23
CA PHE A 372 14.56 7.42 13.49
C PHE A 372 13.43 8.41 13.63
N ARG A 373 13.65 9.68 13.23
CA ARG A 373 12.61 10.70 13.25
C ARG A 373 11.41 10.31 12.41
N ILE A 374 11.64 9.89 11.16
CA ILE A 374 10.53 9.56 10.25
C ILE A 374 9.73 8.39 10.82
N ARG A 375 10.38 7.35 11.33
CA ARG A 375 9.71 6.16 11.90
C ARG A 375 8.88 6.47 13.13
N ALA A 376 9.43 7.23 14.06
CA ALA A 376 8.73 7.60 15.27
C ALA A 376 7.49 8.47 14.94
N LEU A 377 7.62 9.41 14.00
CA LEU A 377 6.51 10.24 13.53
C LEU A 377 5.44 9.43 12.81
N VAL A 378 5.85 8.40 12.08
CA VAL A 378 4.97 7.48 11.36
C VAL A 378 4.10 6.68 12.32
N ILE A 379 4.68 6.15 13.39
CA ILE A 379 3.92 5.45 14.44
C ILE A 379 2.95 6.43 15.08
N MET A 380 3.42 7.62 15.47
CA MET A 380 2.57 8.65 16.07
C MET A 380 1.43 9.08 15.15
N ALA A 381 1.67 9.21 13.84
CA ALA A 381 0.63 9.53 12.87
C ALA A 381 -0.47 8.47 12.84
N ARG A 382 -0.12 7.19 12.97
CA ARG A 382 -1.10 6.09 13.04
C ARG A 382 -1.87 6.10 14.36
N LEU A 383 -1.21 6.39 15.48
CA LEU A 383 -1.89 6.55 16.77
C LEU A 383 -2.86 7.73 16.77
N ILE A 384 -2.53 8.82 16.07
CA ILE A 384 -3.44 9.95 15.84
C ILE A 384 -4.60 9.54 14.93
N GLU A 385 -4.34 8.76 13.88
CA GLU A 385 -5.37 8.24 12.97
C GLU A 385 -6.43 7.41 13.72
N PHE A 386 -6.02 6.60 14.70
CA PHE A 386 -6.91 5.86 15.61
C PHE A 386 -7.49 6.69 16.76
N GLY A 387 -7.19 8.00 16.84
CA GLY A 387 -7.66 8.86 17.92
C GLY A 387 -7.09 8.52 19.30
N ILE A 388 -5.99 7.75 19.38
CA ILE A 388 -5.30 7.41 20.63
C ILE A 388 -4.54 8.61 21.17
N PHE A 389 -3.87 9.35 20.29
CA PHE A 389 -3.20 10.60 20.61
C PHE A 389 -3.84 11.76 19.82
N LYS A 390 -3.82 12.95 20.41
CA LYS A 390 -4.14 14.20 19.73
C LYS A 390 -2.92 15.10 19.72
N LYS A 391 -2.66 15.72 18.57
CA LYS A 391 -1.63 16.75 18.46
C LYS A 391 -2.20 18.08 18.92
N LYS A 392 -1.51 18.80 19.80
CA LYS A 392 -1.95 20.14 20.21
C LYS A 392 -2.05 21.08 19.00
N PRO A 393 -3.20 21.74 18.76
CA PRO A 393 -3.37 22.67 17.66
C PRO A 393 -2.31 23.77 17.65
N GLY A 394 -1.94 24.24 16.45
CA GLY A 394 -0.97 25.33 16.28
C GLY A 394 0.51 24.95 16.45
N THR A 395 0.82 23.67 16.75
CA THR A 395 2.20 23.22 16.92
C THR A 395 2.71 22.44 15.71
N LYS A 396 3.94 22.73 15.26
CA LYS A 396 4.59 21.96 14.19
C LYS A 396 5.06 20.58 14.69
N SER A 397 5.47 20.48 15.95
CA SER A 397 6.24 19.32 16.45
C SER A 397 5.76 18.77 17.80
N GLY A 398 4.45 18.83 18.10
CA GLY A 398 3.90 18.44 19.40
C GLY A 398 3.73 19.63 20.35
N PRO A 399 3.14 19.41 21.54
CA PRO A 399 3.01 18.12 22.22
C PRO A 399 1.91 17.21 21.65
N TYR A 400 2.09 15.91 21.87
CA TYR A 400 1.09 14.88 21.61
C TYR A 400 0.53 14.41 22.95
N ILE A 401 -0.79 14.43 23.08
CA ILE A 401 -1.49 14.18 24.34
C ILE A 401 -2.36 12.93 24.13
N LEU A 402 -2.27 11.97 25.05
CA LEU A 402 -3.14 10.81 25.06
C LEU A 402 -4.59 11.28 25.16
N ASN A 403 -5.44 10.80 24.25
CA ASN A 403 -6.84 11.12 24.24
C ASN A 403 -7.55 10.24 25.28
N THR A 404 -7.87 10.80 26.44
CA THR A 404 -8.51 10.09 27.56
C THR A 404 -10.04 10.13 27.51
N SER A 405 -10.64 10.54 26.37
CA SER A 405 -12.05 10.28 26.13
C SER A 405 -12.26 8.76 26.06
N ASP A 406 -12.97 8.25 27.06
CA ASP A 406 -13.42 6.87 27.29
C ASP A 406 -12.46 5.95 28.06
N GLY A 407 -12.50 6.06 29.39
CA GLY A 407 -12.89 4.94 30.28
C GLY A 407 -12.04 3.66 30.38
N GLU A 408 -10.94 3.49 29.64
CA GLU A 408 -10.20 2.21 29.64
C GLU A 408 -8.69 2.38 29.82
N ALA A 409 -8.29 2.89 30.99
CA ALA A 409 -6.92 2.72 31.48
C ALA A 409 -6.69 1.36 32.17
N ASN A 410 -7.74 0.54 32.36
CA ASN A 410 -7.70 -0.61 33.28
C ASN A 410 -7.81 -2.02 32.65
N GLN A 411 -7.64 -2.19 31.32
CA GLN A 411 -7.58 -3.54 30.72
C GLN A 411 -6.16 -4.01 30.35
N PHE A 412 -5.12 -3.24 30.67
CA PHE A 412 -3.73 -3.61 30.37
C PHE A 412 -2.92 -4.16 31.56
N SER A 413 -3.57 -4.46 32.69
CA SER A 413 -2.98 -5.23 33.79
C SER A 413 -3.55 -6.65 33.82
N GLU A 414 -2.66 -7.63 33.97
CA GLU A 414 -2.90 -9.06 34.21
C GLU A 414 -3.19 -9.95 32.99
N LYS A 415 -2.11 -10.34 32.31
CA LYS A 415 -1.82 -11.75 31.98
C LYS A 415 -0.30 -11.96 32.01
N THR A 416 0.29 -11.88 33.19
CA THR A 416 1.52 -12.60 33.49
C THR A 416 1.09 -13.93 34.09
N GLY A 417 1.21 -15.00 33.30
CA GLY A 417 1.02 -16.35 33.79
C GLY A 417 2.05 -16.66 34.86
N SER A 418 1.57 -16.88 36.07
CA SER A 418 2.16 -17.81 37.00
C SER A 418 1.58 -19.18 36.68
N ASP A 419 2.36 -19.97 35.94
CA ASP A 419 2.29 -21.43 35.91
C ASP A 419 3.71 -21.92 35.64
N GLU A 420 4.52 -21.89 36.70
CA GLU A 420 5.41 -22.97 37.19
C GLU A 420 5.96 -22.60 38.57
#